data_AF-A0A260BYX7-F1
#
_entry.id   AF-A0A260BYX7-F1
#
_cell.length_a   1.000
_cell.length_b   1.000
_cell.length_c   1.000
_cell.angle_alpha   90.00
_cell.angle_beta   90.00
_cell.angle_gamma   90.00
#
_symmetry.space_group_name_H-M   'P 1'
#
loop_
_entity.id
_entity.type
_entity.pdbx_description
1 polymer ?
#
loop_
_entity_poly.entity_id
_entity_poly.type
_entity_poly.pdbx_seq_one_letter_code
_entity_poly.pdbx_strand_id
1 'polypeptide(L)'
;MTQPVCDAIVLAGGRGSRMVDIEPSDSPQEVDKPALTVGGRRLVDIALDAVSNCRRTVLVGPTRNGVPENVVQTRESPAGGGPVAALAAGLRSLDDGADSEDTADLVVVVASDIPGLETAAVESLIASMAQSQTDAVFARDDEERTQFLLGIWRLSTLRSAVAQLDSVEGAPMRRVVPVDHQVIALSGIDDCDTPADLLAARLAAQPSETLDIADALERIRSRLPPLPVHRVAVRDSVGTVLAEPVLAATALPAVDISAMDGYAVNGSEPWTLRPDIAYAGTSGIAGLTQGTAVRIATGAALPPGATSVVRDEHTTRATDGSVRRTPTAPHSDDTRRRGEDWLPGTELVAAGTPVDAAVRSLAASAEVFDIAVRGPVRGRIVISGNEIRSTGPLAPGETRDVLGSVLPEYLAQCGITVVDVTLLDDSATEFRDVLTRTQDVDVVLVVGATGGGAADQLRSTLAALDAVSVVGRMRVRPGGSQITAVLPDGTVVLGLPGNPLAAVSTTLLTTPAIVDALTGRTVRPPRLALLSNAADVRSAVPRIVPVTADGTRWRADTEVRTAHLAQLVGRDALALVPAEINDDEPVTILPLPHR
;
A
#
# COMPACT_ATOMS: atom_id res chain seq x y z
N MET A 1 -25.62 21.61 -28.02
CA MET A 1 -25.55 20.77 -29.23
C MET A 1 -25.03 19.42 -28.77
N THR A 2 -25.71 18.33 -29.11
CA THR A 2 -25.27 16.96 -28.82
C THR A 2 -23.93 16.74 -29.53
N GLN A 3 -22.93 16.17 -28.84
CA GLN A 3 -21.66 15.82 -29.50
C GLN A 3 -21.93 14.83 -30.64
N PRO A 4 -21.17 14.89 -31.75
CA PRO A 4 -21.27 13.91 -32.82
C PRO A 4 -20.94 12.51 -32.30
N VAL A 5 -21.75 11.51 -32.70
CA VAL A 5 -21.45 10.11 -32.41
C VAL A 5 -20.27 9.66 -33.27
N CYS A 6 -19.28 9.01 -32.67
CA CYS A 6 -18.09 8.51 -33.35
C CYS A 6 -17.77 7.07 -32.92
N ASP A 7 -17.19 6.31 -33.85
CA ASP A 7 -16.51 5.04 -33.57
C ASP A 7 -15.00 5.29 -33.44
N ALA A 8 -14.25 4.35 -32.87
CA ALA A 8 -12.81 4.47 -32.66
C ALA A 8 -12.03 3.25 -33.17
N ILE A 9 -10.85 3.50 -33.73
CA ILE A 9 -9.85 2.52 -34.09
C ILE A 9 -8.56 2.85 -33.33
N VAL A 10 -8.17 1.98 -32.41
CA VAL A 10 -6.93 2.09 -31.65
C VAL A 10 -5.89 1.17 -32.27
N LEU A 11 -4.77 1.74 -32.73
CA LEU A 11 -3.68 1.00 -33.37
C LEU A 11 -2.62 0.63 -32.32
N ALA A 12 -2.47 -0.66 -32.05
CA ALA A 12 -1.58 -1.24 -31.06
C ALA A 12 -0.70 -2.34 -31.66
N GLY A 13 -0.18 -2.13 -32.86
CA GLY A 13 0.73 -3.07 -33.56
C GLY A 13 2.22 -2.71 -33.46
N GLY A 14 2.59 -1.67 -32.72
CA GLY A 14 3.96 -1.13 -32.67
C GLY A 14 4.98 -2.11 -32.11
N ARG A 15 5.98 -2.48 -32.91
CA ARG A 15 7.03 -3.47 -32.60
C ARG A 15 8.28 -2.91 -31.89
N GLY A 16 8.25 -1.65 -31.44
CA GLY A 16 9.31 -1.08 -30.59
C GLY A 16 10.74 -1.21 -31.13
N SER A 17 10.95 -1.20 -32.44
CA SER A 17 12.25 -1.50 -33.08
C SER A 17 13.38 -0.53 -32.71
N ARG A 18 13.05 0.63 -32.15
CA ARG A 18 13.98 1.66 -31.64
C ARG A 18 14.17 1.61 -30.12
N MET A 19 13.57 0.65 -29.42
CA MET A 19 13.55 0.56 -27.95
C MET A 19 14.48 -0.54 -27.38
N VAL A 20 15.51 -0.93 -28.13
CA VAL A 20 16.34 -2.13 -27.86
C VAL A 20 17.31 -1.98 -26.65
N ASP A 21 17.31 -0.85 -25.95
CA ASP A 21 18.20 -0.64 -24.79
C ASP A 21 17.54 -0.92 -23.42
N ILE A 22 16.32 -1.47 -23.38
CA ILE A 22 15.55 -1.58 -22.12
C ILE A 22 16.01 -2.77 -21.24
N GLU A 23 16.67 -3.81 -21.78
CA GLU A 23 17.29 -4.88 -20.97
C GLU A 23 18.53 -5.49 -21.62
N PRO A 24 19.61 -5.78 -20.87
CA PRO A 24 20.68 -6.65 -21.35
C PRO A 24 20.17 -8.10 -21.31
N SER A 25 19.52 -8.55 -22.38
CA SER A 25 19.18 -9.97 -22.56
C SER A 25 19.94 -10.57 -23.74
N ASP A 26 20.28 -11.86 -23.66
CA ASP A 26 21.09 -12.61 -24.64
C ASP A 26 20.41 -12.80 -26.03
N SER A 27 19.25 -12.17 -26.26
CA SER A 27 18.56 -12.12 -27.55
C SER A 27 17.79 -10.79 -27.70
N PRO A 28 17.88 -10.05 -28.83
CA PRO A 28 17.07 -8.86 -29.03
C PRO A 28 15.60 -9.26 -29.10
N GLN A 29 14.88 -9.16 -27.97
CA GLN A 29 13.43 -9.31 -27.93
C GLN A 29 12.79 -8.04 -28.49
N GLU A 30 11.89 -8.23 -29.44
CA GLU A 30 11.04 -7.17 -29.99
C GLU A 30 10.14 -6.63 -28.86
N VAL A 31 10.26 -5.34 -28.51
CA VAL A 31 9.51 -4.74 -27.41
C VAL A 31 8.05 -4.51 -27.82
N ASP A 32 7.09 -5.08 -27.07
CA ASP A 32 5.66 -4.79 -27.23
C ASP A 32 5.36 -3.39 -26.67
N LYS A 33 5.56 -2.37 -27.51
CA LYS A 33 5.41 -0.95 -27.16
C LYS A 33 4.07 -0.63 -26.49
N PRO A 34 2.91 -1.09 -27.00
CA PRO A 34 1.61 -0.88 -26.33
C PRO A 34 1.49 -1.46 -24.91
N ALA A 35 2.30 -2.46 -24.54
CA ALA A 35 2.30 -3.05 -23.21
C ALA A 35 3.18 -2.30 -22.20
N LEU A 36 4.04 -1.38 -22.67
CA LEU A 36 4.82 -0.51 -21.80
C LEU A 36 3.91 0.39 -20.96
N THR A 37 4.46 0.85 -19.85
CA THR A 37 3.74 1.50 -18.76
C THR A 37 4.27 2.89 -18.51
N VAL A 38 3.35 3.84 -18.29
CA VAL A 38 3.62 5.23 -17.89
C VAL A 38 2.63 5.59 -16.78
N GLY A 39 3.14 6.07 -15.65
CA GLY A 39 2.29 6.39 -14.49
C GLY A 39 1.50 5.19 -13.93
N GLY A 40 2.04 3.97 -14.08
CA GLY A 40 1.38 2.73 -13.67
C GLY A 40 0.26 2.24 -14.60
N ARG A 41 0.14 2.80 -15.80
CA ARG A 41 -0.87 2.43 -16.81
C ARG A 41 -0.21 1.98 -18.10
N ARG A 42 -0.73 0.93 -18.75
CA ARG A 42 -0.23 0.50 -20.07
C ARG A 42 -0.58 1.55 -21.13
N LEU A 43 0.29 1.79 -22.10
CA LEU A 43 0.03 2.75 -23.18
C LEU A 43 -1.23 2.39 -23.98
N VAL A 44 -1.53 1.10 -24.15
CA VAL A 44 -2.79 0.64 -24.74
C VAL A 44 -4.02 1.04 -23.93
N ASP A 45 -3.94 0.98 -22.60
CA ASP A 45 -5.07 1.36 -21.73
C ASP A 45 -5.27 2.88 -21.74
N ILE A 46 -4.20 3.67 -21.86
CA ILE A 46 -4.27 5.13 -22.02
C ILE A 46 -5.03 5.48 -23.30
N ALA A 47 -4.69 4.85 -24.42
CA ALA A 47 -5.37 5.09 -25.69
C ALA A 47 -6.84 4.62 -25.68
N LEU A 48 -7.14 3.48 -25.05
CA LEU A 48 -8.51 2.99 -24.91
C LEU A 48 -9.38 3.92 -24.06
N ASP A 49 -8.85 4.42 -22.94
CA ASP A 49 -9.58 5.35 -22.08
C ASP A 49 -9.83 6.70 -22.77
N ALA A 50 -8.88 7.19 -23.55
CA ALA A 50 -9.03 8.44 -24.31
C ALA A 50 -10.20 8.38 -25.32
N VAL A 51 -10.53 7.19 -25.81
CA VAL A 51 -11.67 6.97 -26.74
C VAL A 51 -12.87 6.29 -26.08
N SER A 52 -12.92 6.22 -24.74
CA SER A 52 -14.00 5.53 -24.01
C SER A 52 -15.40 6.09 -24.25
N ASN A 53 -15.52 7.35 -24.64
CA ASN A 53 -16.78 8.01 -25.02
C ASN A 53 -17.25 7.68 -26.45
N CYS A 54 -16.44 6.98 -27.25
CA CYS A 54 -16.83 6.52 -28.58
C CYS A 54 -17.83 5.37 -28.46
N ARG A 55 -18.76 5.28 -29.42
CA ARG A 55 -19.84 4.29 -29.42
C ARG A 55 -19.30 2.86 -29.51
N ARG A 56 -18.36 2.64 -30.43
CA ARG A 56 -17.68 1.35 -30.63
C ARG A 56 -16.19 1.57 -30.77
N THR A 57 -15.41 0.72 -30.14
CA THR A 57 -13.94 0.79 -30.18
C THR A 57 -13.38 -0.53 -30.70
N VAL A 58 -12.51 -0.44 -31.71
CA VAL A 58 -11.76 -1.56 -32.25
C VAL A 58 -10.29 -1.40 -31.92
N LEU A 59 -9.71 -2.37 -31.22
CA LEU A 59 -8.28 -2.46 -30.95
C LEU A 59 -7.62 -3.34 -32.02
N VAL A 60 -6.64 -2.79 -32.74
CA VAL A 60 -5.94 -3.49 -33.81
C VAL A 60 -4.51 -3.84 -33.38
N GLY A 61 -4.18 -5.13 -33.36
CA GLY A 61 -2.84 -5.63 -33.08
C GLY A 61 -2.85 -7.06 -32.54
N PRO A 62 -1.77 -7.52 -31.90
CA PRO A 62 -1.78 -8.78 -31.15
C PRO A 62 -2.92 -8.81 -30.11
N THR A 63 -3.52 -9.97 -29.90
CA THR A 63 -4.57 -10.16 -28.87
C THR A 63 -3.99 -9.93 -27.48
N ARG A 64 -4.71 -9.16 -26.66
CA ARG A 64 -4.28 -8.74 -25.32
C ARG A 64 -5.29 -9.10 -24.25
N ASN A 65 -4.77 -9.49 -23.09
CA ASN A 65 -5.55 -9.71 -21.88
C ASN A 65 -5.84 -8.37 -21.17
N GLY A 66 -6.94 -8.32 -20.42
CA GLY A 66 -7.34 -7.15 -19.64
C GLY A 66 -7.83 -5.98 -20.49
N VAL A 67 -8.26 -6.24 -21.73
CA VAL A 67 -8.97 -5.27 -22.57
C VAL A 67 -10.47 -5.35 -22.22
N PRO A 68 -11.20 -4.21 -22.10
CA PRO A 68 -12.63 -4.21 -21.78
C PRO A 68 -13.46 -5.07 -22.75
N GLU A 69 -14.49 -5.77 -22.25
CA GLU A 69 -15.31 -6.69 -23.05
C GLU A 69 -16.05 -6.00 -24.22
N ASN A 70 -16.32 -4.71 -24.10
CA ASN A 70 -16.96 -3.89 -25.15
C ASN A 70 -15.99 -3.44 -26.26
N VAL A 71 -14.69 -3.74 -26.16
CA VAL A 71 -13.68 -3.41 -27.17
C VAL A 71 -13.44 -4.62 -28.06
N VAL A 72 -13.65 -4.46 -29.37
CA VAL A 72 -13.44 -5.54 -30.34
C VAL A 72 -11.96 -5.61 -30.69
N GLN A 73 -11.33 -6.78 -30.52
CA GLN A 73 -9.93 -6.98 -30.90
C GLN A 73 -9.83 -7.60 -32.29
N THR A 74 -8.98 -7.04 -33.15
CA THR A 74 -8.66 -7.58 -34.47
C THR A 74 -7.16 -7.42 -34.74
N ARG A 75 -6.67 -7.95 -35.87
CA ARG A 75 -5.26 -7.89 -36.24
C ARG A 75 -5.09 -7.58 -37.72
N GLU A 76 -4.08 -6.79 -38.02
CA GLU A 76 -3.64 -6.53 -39.38
C GLU A 76 -3.14 -7.80 -40.09
N SER A 77 -3.34 -7.85 -41.41
CA SER A 77 -2.90 -8.94 -42.27
C SER A 77 -2.09 -8.38 -43.44
N PRO A 78 -0.80 -8.75 -43.59
CA PRO A 78 -0.03 -9.59 -42.68
C PRO A 78 0.27 -8.88 -41.35
N ALA A 79 0.55 -9.66 -40.30
CA ALA A 79 0.86 -9.14 -38.97
C ALA A 79 2.11 -8.24 -38.99
N GLY A 80 1.99 -7.03 -38.43
CA GLY A 80 3.01 -5.99 -38.53
C GLY A 80 3.09 -5.31 -39.89
N GLY A 81 2.03 -5.38 -40.71
CA GLY A 81 1.94 -4.73 -42.02
C GLY A 81 1.91 -3.19 -41.99
N GLY A 82 2.13 -2.56 -40.85
CA GLY A 82 2.18 -1.11 -40.69
C GLY A 82 0.82 -0.44 -40.38
N PRO A 83 0.80 0.89 -40.18
CA PRO A 83 -0.36 1.60 -39.66
C PRO A 83 -1.57 1.57 -40.60
N VAL A 84 -1.36 1.61 -41.92
CA VAL A 84 -2.47 1.55 -42.89
C VAL A 84 -3.08 0.15 -42.99
N ALA A 85 -2.27 -0.91 -42.89
CA ALA A 85 -2.79 -2.28 -42.81
C ALA A 85 -3.63 -2.50 -41.54
N ALA A 86 -3.19 -1.92 -40.41
CA ALA A 86 -3.95 -1.92 -39.16
C ALA A 86 -5.25 -1.12 -39.27
N LEU A 87 -5.21 0.07 -39.87
CA LEU A 87 -6.41 0.84 -40.15
C LEU A 87 -7.41 0.06 -41.02
N ALA A 88 -6.94 -0.62 -42.07
CA ALA A 88 -7.80 -1.44 -42.93
C ALA A 88 -8.46 -2.60 -42.18
N ALA A 89 -7.76 -3.22 -41.23
CA ALA A 89 -8.34 -4.26 -40.37
C ALA A 89 -9.37 -3.69 -39.39
N GLY A 90 -9.10 -2.52 -38.81
CA GLY A 90 -10.03 -1.80 -37.95
C GLY A 90 -11.34 -1.46 -38.66
N LEU A 91 -11.25 -0.91 -39.89
CA LEU A 91 -12.41 -0.58 -40.72
C LEU A 91 -13.27 -1.80 -41.04
N ARG A 92 -12.66 -2.92 -41.44
CA ARG A 92 -13.40 -4.19 -41.68
C ARG A 92 -14.13 -4.66 -40.42
N SER A 93 -13.49 -4.57 -39.26
CA SER A 93 -14.11 -4.98 -38.00
C SER A 93 -15.28 -4.08 -37.60
N LEU A 94 -15.24 -2.78 -37.95
CA LEU A 94 -16.38 -1.88 -37.77
C LEU A 94 -17.54 -2.29 -38.70
N ASP A 95 -17.25 -2.71 -39.93
CA ASP A 95 -18.24 -3.19 -40.90
C ASP A 95 -18.94 -4.49 -40.47
N ASP A 96 -18.18 -5.47 -39.98
CA ASP A 96 -18.70 -6.81 -39.64
C ASP A 96 -19.70 -6.82 -38.47
N GLY A 97 -19.87 -5.70 -37.76
CA GLY A 97 -20.81 -5.56 -36.65
C GLY A 97 -21.87 -4.47 -36.85
N ALA A 98 -22.06 -3.98 -38.07
CA ALA A 98 -23.03 -2.94 -38.38
C ALA A 98 -24.40 -3.52 -38.80
N ASP A 99 -25.44 -3.27 -38.01
CA ASP A 99 -26.79 -3.16 -38.56
C ASP A 99 -26.85 -1.84 -39.35
N SER A 100 -27.34 -1.88 -40.60
CA SER A 100 -27.11 -0.84 -41.62
C SER A 100 -27.70 0.55 -41.33
N GLU A 101 -28.41 0.74 -40.22
CA GLU A 101 -28.99 2.02 -39.81
C GLU A 101 -28.22 2.72 -38.67
N ASP A 102 -27.12 2.13 -38.17
CA ASP A 102 -26.49 2.57 -36.91
C ASP A 102 -24.98 2.84 -37.01
N THR A 103 -24.40 3.11 -38.19
CA THR A 103 -22.96 3.45 -38.32
C THR A 103 -22.68 4.92 -38.05
N ALA A 104 -21.67 5.21 -37.22
CA ALA A 104 -21.22 6.58 -37.01
C ALA A 104 -20.57 7.16 -38.28
N ASP A 105 -20.88 8.41 -38.61
CA ASP A 105 -20.28 9.11 -39.77
C ASP A 105 -18.82 9.48 -39.55
N LEU A 106 -18.37 9.50 -38.29
CA LEU A 106 -17.04 9.88 -37.87
C LEU A 106 -16.32 8.71 -37.20
N VAL A 107 -15.02 8.63 -37.45
CA VAL A 107 -14.12 7.66 -36.81
C VAL A 107 -12.88 8.36 -36.26
N VAL A 108 -12.58 8.08 -34.99
CA VAL A 108 -11.35 8.50 -34.33
C VAL A 108 -10.29 7.43 -34.55
N VAL A 109 -9.09 7.83 -34.99
CA VAL A 109 -7.93 6.94 -35.15
C VAL A 109 -6.85 7.41 -34.19
N VAL A 110 -6.41 6.51 -33.31
CA VAL A 110 -5.43 6.78 -32.26
C VAL A 110 -4.36 5.69 -32.26
N ALA A 111 -3.08 6.05 -32.20
CA ALA A 111 -2.01 5.11 -31.88
C ALA A 111 -1.82 4.98 -30.37
N SER A 112 -1.50 3.75 -29.92
CA SER A 112 -1.32 3.43 -28.51
C SER A 112 0.07 3.77 -27.98
N ASP A 113 0.75 4.77 -28.55
CA ASP A 113 2.10 5.17 -28.19
C ASP A 113 2.22 6.63 -27.78
N ILE A 114 1.10 7.24 -27.45
CA ILE A 114 0.99 8.62 -26.97
C ILE A 114 0.66 8.56 -25.46
N PRO A 115 1.66 8.66 -24.56
CA PRO A 115 1.45 8.40 -23.13
C PRO A 115 0.64 9.48 -22.42
N GLY A 116 0.68 10.72 -22.92
CA GLY A 116 -0.08 11.85 -22.37
C GLY A 116 -1.46 12.03 -22.97
N LEU A 117 -1.96 11.06 -23.75
CA LEU A 117 -3.25 11.19 -24.41
C LEU A 117 -4.41 11.17 -23.40
N GLU A 118 -5.17 12.25 -23.37
CA GLU A 118 -6.38 12.40 -22.54
C GLU A 118 -7.66 12.42 -23.39
N THR A 119 -8.79 12.06 -22.79
CA THR A 119 -10.12 12.15 -23.42
C THR A 119 -10.43 13.55 -23.93
N ALA A 120 -10.01 14.60 -23.21
CA ALA A 120 -10.21 15.99 -23.61
C ALA A 120 -9.51 16.35 -24.95
N ALA A 121 -8.39 15.70 -25.27
CA ALA A 121 -7.70 15.87 -26.54
C ALA A 121 -8.55 15.31 -27.70
N VAL A 122 -9.11 14.11 -27.52
CA VAL A 122 -10.03 13.48 -28.49
C VAL A 122 -11.31 14.32 -28.66
N GLU A 123 -11.87 14.83 -27.57
CA GLU A 123 -13.05 15.72 -27.61
C GLU A 123 -12.77 17.03 -28.37
N SER A 124 -11.56 17.58 -28.24
CA SER A 124 -11.13 18.77 -28.98
C SER A 124 -11.06 18.51 -30.49
N LEU A 125 -10.57 17.34 -30.90
CA LEU A 125 -10.58 16.91 -32.31
C LEU A 125 -12.02 16.78 -32.83
N ILE A 126 -12.91 16.12 -32.07
CA ILE A 126 -14.33 15.97 -32.41
C ILE A 126 -15.00 17.34 -32.55
N ALA A 127 -14.74 18.26 -31.61
CA ALA A 127 -15.31 19.61 -31.64
C ALA A 127 -14.84 20.41 -32.86
N SER A 128 -13.56 20.29 -33.23
CA SER A 128 -13.03 20.94 -34.45
C SER A 128 -13.67 20.37 -35.71
N MET A 129 -13.82 19.04 -35.79
CA MET A 129 -14.46 18.36 -36.92
C MET A 129 -15.93 18.75 -37.10
N ALA A 130 -16.65 18.98 -36.00
CA ALA A 130 -18.04 19.43 -36.03
C ALA A 130 -18.20 20.87 -36.54
N GLN A 131 -17.14 21.68 -36.45
CA GLN A 131 -17.12 23.09 -36.85
C GLN A 131 -16.48 23.31 -38.22
N SER A 132 -15.86 22.27 -38.80
CA SER A 132 -15.20 22.33 -40.10
C SER A 132 -16.02 21.62 -41.19
N GLN A 133 -15.70 21.93 -42.46
CA GLN A 133 -16.17 21.14 -43.60
C GLN A 133 -15.10 20.16 -44.10
N THR A 134 -14.03 19.95 -43.33
CA THR A 134 -12.90 19.12 -43.73
C THR A 134 -13.25 17.63 -43.70
N ASP A 135 -12.40 16.81 -44.34
CA ASP A 135 -12.51 15.36 -44.35
C ASP A 135 -11.81 14.70 -43.14
N ALA A 136 -10.81 15.39 -42.58
CA ALA A 136 -10.11 14.97 -41.38
C ALA A 136 -9.63 16.15 -40.53
N VAL A 137 -9.41 15.90 -39.25
CA VAL A 137 -8.68 16.80 -38.34
C VAL A 137 -7.61 16.00 -37.61
N PHE A 138 -6.36 16.49 -37.66
CA PHE A 138 -5.22 15.92 -36.96
C PHE A 138 -4.74 16.83 -35.84
N ALA A 139 -3.98 16.25 -34.92
CA ALA A 139 -3.28 17.01 -33.90
C ALA A 139 -1.85 17.37 -34.31
N ARG A 140 -1.35 18.48 -33.76
CA ARG A 140 0.04 18.89 -33.80
C ARG A 140 0.55 19.03 -32.37
N ASP A 141 1.69 18.40 -32.10
CA ASP A 141 2.32 18.40 -30.78
C ASP A 141 3.04 19.72 -30.46
N ASP A 142 3.60 19.81 -29.26
CA ASP A 142 4.28 20.99 -28.76
C ASP A 142 5.60 21.29 -29.52
N GLU A 143 6.12 20.31 -30.29
CA GLU A 143 7.26 20.46 -31.21
C GLU A 143 6.84 20.88 -32.64
N GLU A 144 5.57 21.26 -32.84
CA GLU A 144 4.98 21.62 -34.13
C GLU A 144 4.92 20.46 -35.16
N ARG A 145 5.02 19.20 -34.71
CA ARG A 145 4.96 18.01 -35.57
C ARG A 145 3.53 17.49 -35.66
N THR A 146 3.06 17.19 -36.88
CA THR A 146 1.72 16.64 -37.09
C THR A 146 1.66 15.15 -36.74
N GLN A 147 0.78 14.80 -35.82
CA GLN A 147 0.51 13.43 -35.38
C GLN A 147 -0.60 12.80 -36.24
N PHE A 148 -0.23 12.21 -37.39
CA PHE A 148 -1.18 11.59 -38.33
C PHE A 148 -1.91 10.36 -37.78
N LEU A 149 -1.41 9.81 -36.68
CA LEU A 149 -1.99 8.70 -35.94
C LEU A 149 -2.85 9.15 -34.76
N LEU A 150 -3.10 10.46 -34.63
CA LEU A 150 -4.06 11.05 -33.71
C LEU A 150 -4.96 11.99 -34.50
N GLY A 151 -6.11 11.49 -34.91
CA GLY A 151 -7.03 12.29 -35.73
C GLY A 151 -8.44 11.73 -35.80
N ILE A 152 -9.36 12.59 -36.20
CA ILE A 152 -10.75 12.25 -36.49
C ILE A 152 -11.02 12.41 -37.98
N TRP A 153 -11.82 11.50 -38.53
CA TRP A 153 -12.05 11.36 -39.96
C TRP A 153 -13.53 11.22 -40.28
N ARG A 154 -13.94 11.69 -41.46
CA ARG A 154 -15.17 11.17 -42.09
C ARG A 154 -14.93 9.72 -42.47
N LEU A 155 -15.81 8.84 -42.01
CA LEU A 155 -15.67 7.40 -42.23
C LEU A 155 -15.66 7.05 -43.72
N SER A 156 -16.50 7.71 -44.52
CA SER A 156 -16.56 7.53 -45.98
C SER A 156 -15.25 7.90 -46.67
N THR A 157 -14.64 9.03 -46.28
CA THR A 157 -13.37 9.49 -46.85
C THR A 157 -12.23 8.54 -46.49
N LEU A 158 -12.15 8.11 -45.23
CA LEU A 158 -11.11 7.17 -44.79
C LEU A 158 -11.20 5.82 -45.50
N ARG A 159 -12.42 5.29 -45.67
CA ARG A 159 -12.67 4.06 -46.44
C ARG A 159 -12.22 4.20 -47.89
N SER A 160 -12.63 5.29 -48.54
CA SER A 160 -12.27 5.55 -49.94
C SER A 160 -10.75 5.64 -50.11
N ALA A 161 -10.06 6.35 -49.21
CA ALA A 161 -8.62 6.50 -49.25
C ALA A 161 -7.88 5.15 -49.09
N VAL A 162 -8.31 4.29 -48.17
CA VAL A 162 -7.71 2.96 -47.98
C VAL A 162 -8.01 2.04 -49.17
N ALA A 163 -9.22 2.09 -49.74
CA ALA A 163 -9.62 1.24 -50.87
C ALA A 163 -8.92 1.59 -52.19
N GLN A 164 -8.41 2.81 -52.33
CA GLN A 164 -7.68 3.26 -53.52
C GLN A 164 -6.20 2.85 -53.53
N LEU A 165 -5.69 2.24 -52.46
CA LEU A 165 -4.30 1.78 -52.39
C LEU A 165 -4.13 0.43 -53.09
N ASP A 166 -3.07 0.32 -53.91
CA ASP A 166 -2.67 -0.95 -54.53
C ASP A 166 -2.26 -2.01 -53.48
N SER A 167 -1.68 -1.56 -52.37
CA SER A 167 -1.34 -2.38 -51.22
C SER A 167 -1.37 -1.54 -49.93
N VAL A 168 -1.88 -2.16 -48.87
CA VAL A 168 -1.89 -1.58 -47.51
C VAL A 168 -0.65 -1.96 -46.70
N GLU A 169 0.09 -2.99 -47.13
CA GLU A 169 1.28 -3.48 -46.43
C GLU A 169 2.45 -2.50 -46.57
N GLY A 170 3.02 -2.07 -45.44
CA GLY A 170 4.11 -1.11 -45.37
C GLY A 170 3.72 0.32 -45.76
N ALA A 171 2.46 0.59 -46.08
CA ALA A 171 2.01 1.92 -46.46
C ALA A 171 2.00 2.86 -45.25
N PRO A 172 2.65 4.04 -45.32
CA PRO A 172 2.63 5.02 -44.25
C PRO A 172 1.31 5.79 -44.25
N MET A 173 0.88 6.30 -43.09
CA MET A 173 -0.36 7.07 -42.94
C MET A 173 -0.46 8.26 -43.90
N ARG A 174 0.67 8.90 -44.24
CA ARG A 174 0.69 10.05 -45.16
C ARG A 174 0.09 9.76 -46.55
N ARG A 175 -0.03 8.50 -46.98
CA ARG A 175 -0.66 8.15 -48.27
C ARG A 175 -2.18 8.20 -48.27
N VAL A 176 -2.80 8.15 -47.09
CA VAL A 176 -4.27 8.17 -46.93
C VAL A 176 -4.79 9.48 -46.36
N VAL A 177 -3.90 10.44 -46.05
CA VAL A 177 -4.27 11.79 -45.58
C VAL A 177 -5.02 12.53 -46.71
N PRO A 178 -6.21 13.09 -46.45
CA PRO A 178 -7.00 13.75 -47.48
C PRO A 178 -6.42 15.14 -47.74
N VAL A 179 -6.69 15.67 -48.95
CA VAL A 179 -6.26 17.03 -49.29
C VAL A 179 -6.94 18.06 -48.38
N ASP A 180 -8.24 17.87 -48.11
CA ASP A 180 -9.01 18.74 -47.23
C ASP A 180 -8.94 18.25 -45.77
N HIS A 181 -7.89 18.66 -45.07
CA HIS A 181 -7.74 18.38 -43.64
C HIS A 181 -7.36 19.64 -42.87
N GLN A 182 -7.71 19.64 -41.58
CA GLN A 182 -7.29 20.65 -40.62
C GLN A 182 -6.26 20.04 -39.67
N VAL A 183 -5.39 20.88 -39.11
CA VAL A 183 -4.50 20.50 -38.02
C VAL A 183 -4.71 21.49 -36.87
N ILE A 184 -4.92 20.97 -35.65
CA ILE A 184 -5.06 21.77 -34.44
C ILE A 184 -3.90 21.48 -33.48
N ALA A 185 -3.46 22.50 -32.75
CA ALA A 185 -2.43 22.32 -31.73
C ALA A 185 -3.05 21.71 -30.47
N LEU A 186 -2.45 20.64 -29.95
CA LEU A 186 -2.79 20.01 -28.67
C LEU A 186 -1.48 19.76 -27.91
N SER A 187 -1.50 19.93 -26.59
CA SER A 187 -0.32 19.69 -25.74
C SER A 187 -0.34 18.29 -25.14
N GLY A 188 0.83 17.76 -24.81
CA GLY A 188 0.99 16.46 -24.13
C GLY A 188 0.67 15.24 -25.02
N ILE A 189 0.75 15.39 -26.34
CA ILE A 189 0.44 14.33 -27.32
C ILE A 189 1.69 13.79 -28.03
N ASP A 190 2.85 13.88 -27.38
CA ASP A 190 4.11 13.40 -27.93
C ASP A 190 4.13 11.87 -28.03
N ASP A 191 4.75 11.37 -29.10
CA ASP A 191 4.95 9.96 -29.35
C ASP A 191 6.14 9.40 -28.55
N CYS A 192 5.95 8.22 -27.96
CA CYS A 192 6.96 7.57 -27.14
C CYS A 192 7.77 6.56 -27.97
N ASP A 193 8.69 6.99 -28.82
CA ASP A 193 9.35 6.12 -29.81
C ASP A 193 10.66 5.46 -29.33
N THR A 194 11.31 6.05 -28.33
CA THR A 194 12.63 5.65 -27.83
C THR A 194 12.62 5.43 -26.30
N PRO A 195 13.64 4.78 -25.73
CA PRO A 195 13.79 4.66 -24.27
C PRO A 195 13.88 6.02 -23.57
N ALA A 196 14.43 7.04 -24.23
CA ALA A 196 14.50 8.40 -23.71
C ALA A 196 13.11 9.04 -23.62
N ASP A 197 12.27 8.84 -24.65
CA ASP A 197 10.89 9.34 -24.65
C ASP A 197 10.06 8.66 -23.55
N LEU A 198 10.24 7.35 -23.38
CA LEU A 198 9.58 6.60 -22.31
C LEU A 198 9.98 7.12 -20.92
N LEU A 199 11.27 7.36 -20.71
CA LEU A 199 11.77 7.92 -19.46
C LEU A 199 11.20 9.33 -19.21
N ALA A 200 11.17 10.18 -20.24
CA ALA A 200 10.61 11.52 -20.16
C ALA A 200 9.12 11.48 -19.82
N ALA A 201 8.35 10.61 -20.48
CA ALA A 201 6.93 10.42 -20.21
C ALA A 201 6.69 9.90 -18.77
N ARG A 202 7.49 8.95 -18.29
CA ARG A 202 7.39 8.45 -16.90
C ARG A 202 7.74 9.52 -15.87
N LEU A 203 8.73 10.36 -16.14
CA LEU A 203 9.08 11.50 -15.29
C LEU A 203 7.94 12.54 -15.26
N ALA A 204 7.36 12.87 -16.42
CA ALA A 204 6.23 13.79 -16.52
C ALA A 204 4.98 13.27 -15.81
N ALA A 205 4.78 11.95 -15.78
CA ALA A 205 3.67 11.30 -15.08
C ALA A 205 3.86 11.24 -13.54
N GLN A 206 5.04 11.57 -13.01
CA GLN A 206 5.24 11.60 -11.56
C GLN A 206 4.41 12.74 -10.92
N PRO A 207 3.77 12.51 -9.76
CA PRO A 207 3.03 13.55 -9.07
C PRO A 207 3.91 14.77 -8.74
N SER A 208 3.57 15.92 -9.31
CA SER A 208 4.22 17.21 -9.00
C SER A 208 3.57 17.93 -7.81
N GLU A 209 2.39 17.48 -7.40
CA GLU A 209 1.61 18.05 -6.31
C GLU A 209 2.30 17.86 -4.94
N THR A 210 2.28 18.92 -4.13
CA THR A 210 2.63 18.83 -2.71
C THR A 210 1.38 18.49 -1.92
N LEU A 211 1.33 17.28 -1.36
CA LEU A 211 0.18 16.82 -0.60
C LEU A 211 0.20 17.33 0.84
N ASP A 212 -0.98 17.60 1.40
CA ASP A 212 -1.11 17.74 2.84
C ASP A 212 -0.86 16.39 3.54
N ILE A 213 -0.51 16.45 4.83
CA ILE A 213 -0.04 15.28 5.59
C ILE A 213 -1.11 14.18 5.62
N ALA A 214 -2.36 14.54 5.89
CA ALA A 214 -3.46 13.57 5.97
C ALA A 214 -3.66 12.84 4.63
N ASP A 215 -3.69 13.58 3.53
CA ASP A 215 -3.87 13.02 2.18
C ASP A 215 -2.69 12.13 1.78
N ALA A 216 -1.46 12.55 2.09
CA ALA A 216 -0.28 11.75 1.81
C ALA A 216 -0.28 10.42 2.59
N LEU A 217 -0.62 10.44 3.88
CA LEU A 217 -0.69 9.21 4.69
C LEU A 217 -1.83 8.30 4.24
N GLU A 218 -2.98 8.84 3.87
CA GLU A 218 -4.10 8.05 3.35
C GLU A 218 -3.79 7.44 1.98
N ARG A 219 -3.10 8.19 1.12
CA ARG A 219 -2.65 7.70 -0.18
C ARG A 219 -1.65 6.55 -0.05
N ILE A 220 -0.76 6.61 0.94
CA ILE A 220 0.13 5.50 1.29
C ILE A 220 -0.68 4.27 1.73
N ARG A 221 -1.64 4.44 2.66
CA ARG A 221 -2.46 3.32 3.16
C ARG A 221 -3.31 2.64 2.07
N SER A 222 -3.82 3.41 1.12
CA SER A 222 -4.75 2.93 0.09
C SER A 222 -4.07 2.41 -1.18
N ARG A 223 -2.83 2.81 -1.47
CA ARG A 223 -2.16 2.47 -2.75
C ARG A 223 -1.01 1.48 -2.63
N LEU A 224 -0.45 1.26 -1.45
CA LEU A 224 0.61 0.27 -1.30
C LEU A 224 0.02 -1.15 -1.26
N PRO A 225 0.64 -2.13 -1.96
CA PRO A 225 0.15 -3.50 -1.98
C PRO A 225 0.44 -4.21 -0.65
N PRO A 226 -0.52 -4.95 -0.05
CA PRO A 226 -0.27 -5.68 1.18
C PRO A 226 0.62 -6.92 0.93
N LEU A 227 1.53 -7.20 1.85
CA LEU A 227 2.44 -8.36 1.81
C LEU A 227 1.67 -9.68 1.84
N PRO A 228 2.08 -10.72 1.09
CA PRO A 228 1.37 -12.00 1.05
C PRO A 228 1.06 -12.59 2.45
N VAL A 229 -0.14 -13.16 2.58
CA VAL A 229 -0.53 -13.89 3.79
C VAL A 229 0.23 -15.22 3.85
N HIS A 230 0.73 -15.56 5.02
CA HIS A 230 1.27 -16.89 5.31
C HIS A 230 0.89 -17.33 6.73
N ARG A 231 0.97 -18.63 7.01
CA ARG A 231 0.72 -19.17 8.35
C ARG A 231 2.02 -19.41 9.09
N VAL A 232 2.05 -19.05 10.36
CA VAL A 232 3.18 -19.28 11.27
C VAL A 232 2.69 -19.83 12.60
N ALA A 233 3.57 -20.53 13.30
CA ALA A 233 3.33 -20.88 14.68
C ALA A 233 3.26 -19.59 15.53
N VAL A 234 2.35 -19.53 16.50
CA VAL A 234 2.13 -18.36 17.36
C VAL A 234 3.41 -17.90 18.08
N ARG A 235 4.33 -18.82 18.39
CA ARG A 235 5.62 -18.47 19.01
C ARG A 235 6.57 -17.71 18.08
N ASP A 236 6.43 -17.90 16.77
CA ASP A 236 7.30 -17.38 15.72
C ASP A 236 6.71 -16.13 15.03
N SER A 237 5.60 -15.60 15.56
CA SER A 237 4.81 -14.53 14.93
C SER A 237 5.17 -13.11 15.41
N VAL A 238 6.31 -12.91 16.07
CA VAL A 238 6.70 -11.58 16.58
C VAL A 238 6.90 -10.59 15.41
N GLY A 239 6.37 -9.37 15.56
CA GLY A 239 6.49 -8.33 14.54
C GLY A 239 5.51 -8.48 13.37
N THR A 240 4.62 -9.48 13.41
CA THR A 240 3.60 -9.70 12.40
C THR A 240 2.25 -9.08 12.79
N VAL A 241 1.32 -9.05 11.84
CA VAL A 241 -0.07 -8.62 12.03
C VAL A 241 -1.01 -9.73 11.54
N LEU A 242 -2.08 -9.98 12.29
CA LEU A 242 -3.08 -10.98 11.93
C LEU A 242 -3.74 -10.66 10.59
N ALA A 243 -3.72 -11.62 9.66
CA ALA A 243 -4.43 -11.54 8.38
C ALA A 243 -5.87 -12.07 8.50
N GLU A 244 -6.13 -12.92 9.50
CA GLU A 244 -7.42 -13.51 9.82
C GLU A 244 -7.68 -13.37 11.32
N PRO A 245 -8.94 -13.35 11.78
CA PRO A 245 -9.25 -13.34 13.20
C PRO A 245 -8.75 -14.60 13.91
N VAL A 246 -8.37 -14.47 15.19
CA VAL A 246 -8.12 -15.61 16.07
C VAL A 246 -9.45 -16.07 16.63
N LEU A 247 -9.87 -17.27 16.23
CA LEU A 247 -11.09 -17.92 16.74
C LEU A 247 -10.71 -18.96 17.80
N ALA A 248 -11.44 -18.98 18.91
CA ALA A 248 -11.18 -19.96 19.96
C ALA A 248 -11.38 -21.39 19.46
N ALA A 249 -10.39 -22.27 19.62
CA ALA A 249 -10.52 -23.68 19.28
C ALA A 249 -11.27 -24.47 20.37
N THR A 250 -11.11 -24.04 21.63
CA THR A 250 -11.76 -24.66 22.80
C THR A 250 -12.45 -23.64 23.68
N ALA A 251 -13.34 -24.12 24.56
CA ALA A 251 -13.94 -23.29 25.59
C ALA A 251 -12.92 -22.96 26.69
N LEU A 252 -13.03 -21.78 27.30
CA LEU A 252 -12.30 -21.45 28.52
C LEU A 252 -13.28 -21.03 29.63
N PRO A 253 -13.24 -21.69 30.81
CA PRO A 253 -12.63 -23.00 31.07
C PRO A 253 -13.17 -24.11 30.14
N ALA A 254 -12.38 -25.16 29.90
CA ALA A 254 -12.77 -26.28 29.01
C ALA A 254 -13.85 -27.20 29.62
N VAL A 255 -13.96 -27.20 30.95
CA VAL A 255 -14.93 -27.91 31.79
C VAL A 255 -15.28 -27.00 32.97
N ASP A 256 -16.34 -27.32 33.71
CA ASP A 256 -16.62 -26.61 34.96
C ASP A 256 -15.45 -26.81 35.94
N ILE A 257 -14.93 -25.72 36.52
CA ILE A 257 -13.82 -25.73 37.47
C ILE A 257 -14.17 -24.96 38.76
N SER A 258 -13.41 -25.23 39.82
CA SER A 258 -13.54 -24.48 41.07
C SER A 258 -12.86 -23.11 40.99
N ALA A 259 -13.54 -22.03 41.37
CA ALA A 259 -12.96 -20.70 41.53
C ALA A 259 -12.19 -20.53 42.84
N MET A 260 -12.50 -21.36 43.85
CA MET A 260 -11.99 -21.26 45.22
C MET A 260 -11.64 -22.64 45.78
N ASP A 261 -10.86 -22.67 46.85
CA ASP A 261 -10.66 -23.89 47.64
C ASP A 261 -11.89 -24.15 48.51
N GLY A 262 -12.37 -25.40 48.57
CA GLY A 262 -13.58 -25.73 49.29
C GLY A 262 -14.10 -27.14 49.03
N TYR A 263 -15.40 -27.23 48.77
CA TYR A 263 -16.13 -28.48 48.57
C TYR A 263 -16.99 -28.40 47.31
N ALA A 264 -16.78 -29.35 46.38
CA ALA A 264 -17.74 -29.60 45.31
C ALA A 264 -18.88 -30.45 45.89
N VAL A 265 -20.12 -30.00 45.70
CA VAL A 265 -21.29 -30.59 46.35
C VAL A 265 -22.35 -31.01 45.33
N ASN A 266 -23.15 -32.01 45.67
CA ASN A 266 -24.36 -32.38 44.93
C ASN A 266 -25.57 -32.44 45.88
N GLY A 267 -26.60 -31.65 45.60
CA GLY A 267 -27.86 -31.64 46.37
C GLY A 267 -27.81 -30.75 47.62
N SER A 268 -28.79 -30.92 48.51
CA SER A 268 -28.93 -30.15 49.75
C SER A 268 -28.04 -30.66 50.88
N GLU A 269 -27.59 -29.75 51.73
CA GLU A 269 -26.86 -30.07 52.96
C GLU A 269 -27.74 -30.78 54.01
N PRO A 270 -27.14 -31.51 55.00
CA PRO A 270 -25.71 -31.80 55.16
C PRO A 270 -25.17 -32.75 54.11
N TRP A 271 -23.95 -32.49 53.62
CA TRP A 271 -23.28 -33.37 52.67
C TRP A 271 -22.37 -34.37 53.36
N THR A 272 -22.42 -35.63 52.94
CA THR A 272 -21.44 -36.65 53.33
C THR A 272 -20.14 -36.41 52.57
N LEU A 273 -19.06 -36.08 53.30
CA LEU A 273 -17.74 -35.87 52.71
C LEU A 273 -17.10 -37.21 52.34
N ARG A 274 -16.82 -37.37 51.05
CA ARG A 274 -16.05 -38.49 50.56
C ARG A 274 -14.54 -38.26 50.76
N PRO A 275 -13.72 -39.32 50.82
CA PRO A 275 -12.29 -39.21 51.13
C PRO A 275 -11.42 -38.71 49.98
N ASP A 276 -11.93 -38.69 48.75
CA ASP A 276 -11.26 -38.16 47.58
C ASP A 276 -11.03 -36.64 47.66
N ILE A 277 -10.06 -36.14 46.89
CA ILE A 277 -9.74 -34.71 46.78
C ILE A 277 -9.49 -34.39 45.30
N ALA A 278 -10.22 -33.40 44.78
CA ALA A 278 -10.05 -32.85 43.44
C ALA A 278 -8.98 -31.76 43.44
N TYR A 279 -7.93 -31.98 42.65
CA TYR A 279 -6.81 -31.05 42.47
C TYR A 279 -6.75 -30.57 41.01
N ALA A 280 -6.18 -29.38 40.78
CA ALA A 280 -5.90 -28.92 39.44
C ALA A 280 -4.98 -29.90 38.71
N GLY A 281 -5.30 -30.20 37.45
CA GLY A 281 -4.55 -31.15 36.62
C GLY A 281 -4.83 -32.64 36.88
N THR A 282 -5.72 -32.99 37.82
CA THR A 282 -6.17 -34.38 38.00
C THR A 282 -7.52 -34.62 37.35
N SER A 283 -7.77 -35.87 36.92
CA SER A 283 -9.02 -36.30 36.31
C SER A 283 -9.45 -37.66 36.87
N GLY A 284 -10.66 -38.10 36.56
CA GLY A 284 -11.13 -39.44 36.92
C GLY A 284 -11.71 -39.58 38.34
N ILE A 285 -12.03 -38.46 39.00
CA ILE A 285 -12.81 -38.52 40.24
C ILE A 285 -14.21 -39.03 39.92
N ALA A 286 -14.61 -40.11 40.61
CA ALA A 286 -15.93 -40.70 40.45
C ALA A 286 -17.01 -39.69 40.83
N GLY A 287 -18.04 -39.59 40.00
CA GLY A 287 -19.09 -38.58 40.14
C GLY A 287 -19.77 -38.55 41.51
N LEU A 288 -20.26 -37.37 41.89
CA LEU A 288 -20.98 -37.16 43.13
C LEU A 288 -22.43 -37.61 42.98
N THR A 289 -22.91 -38.36 43.98
CA THR A 289 -24.33 -38.65 44.15
C THR A 289 -24.99 -37.59 45.03
N GLN A 290 -26.31 -37.49 44.98
CA GLN A 290 -27.06 -36.55 45.80
C GLN A 290 -26.71 -36.70 47.30
N GLY A 291 -26.51 -35.57 47.98
CA GLY A 291 -26.13 -35.51 49.40
C GLY A 291 -24.64 -35.77 49.66
N THR A 292 -23.78 -35.81 48.65
CA THR A 292 -22.33 -36.02 48.82
C THR A 292 -21.51 -34.80 48.43
N ALA A 293 -20.32 -34.71 49.03
CA ALA A 293 -19.33 -33.69 48.73
C ALA A 293 -17.94 -34.31 48.59
N VAL A 294 -17.08 -33.66 47.83
CA VAL A 294 -15.63 -33.95 47.78
C VAL A 294 -14.86 -32.66 48.04
N ARG A 295 -13.68 -32.77 48.64
CA ARG A 295 -12.78 -31.63 48.73
C ARG A 295 -12.30 -31.24 47.34
N ILE A 296 -12.27 -29.94 47.05
CA ILE A 296 -11.85 -29.41 45.75
C ILE A 296 -10.94 -28.21 45.93
N ALA A 297 -9.83 -28.19 45.18
CA ALA A 297 -8.92 -27.05 45.10
C ALA A 297 -9.29 -26.13 43.93
N THR A 298 -8.85 -24.88 44.01
CA THR A 298 -8.97 -23.87 42.96
C THR A 298 -8.39 -24.38 41.64
N GLY A 299 -9.13 -24.20 40.54
CA GLY A 299 -8.77 -24.65 39.20
C GLY A 299 -8.99 -26.15 38.94
N ALA A 300 -9.39 -26.95 39.95
CA ALA A 300 -9.73 -28.35 39.74
C ALA A 300 -11.05 -28.51 38.99
N ALA A 301 -11.14 -29.51 38.12
CA ALA A 301 -12.37 -29.87 37.42
C ALA A 301 -13.43 -30.39 38.40
N LEU A 302 -14.68 -29.95 38.19
CA LEU A 302 -15.79 -30.47 38.98
C LEU A 302 -16.00 -31.96 38.67
N PRO A 303 -16.17 -32.81 39.70
CA PRO A 303 -16.57 -34.19 39.48
C PRO A 303 -17.95 -34.26 38.80
N PRO A 304 -18.21 -35.28 37.96
CA PRO A 304 -19.51 -35.47 37.34
C PRO A 304 -20.65 -35.46 38.38
N GLY A 305 -21.74 -34.74 38.10
CA GLY A 305 -22.87 -34.61 39.02
C GLY A 305 -22.70 -33.58 40.14
N ALA A 306 -21.53 -32.96 40.31
CA ALA A 306 -21.41 -31.79 41.17
C ALA A 306 -22.28 -30.63 40.62
N THR A 307 -23.04 -29.98 41.50
CA THR A 307 -23.94 -28.89 41.14
C THR A 307 -23.33 -27.51 41.38
N SER A 308 -22.48 -27.39 42.40
CA SER A 308 -21.85 -26.14 42.81
C SER A 308 -20.58 -26.37 43.64
N VAL A 309 -19.83 -25.30 43.86
CA VAL A 309 -18.71 -25.24 44.80
C VAL A 309 -19.07 -24.33 45.97
N VAL A 310 -18.72 -24.76 47.18
CA VAL A 310 -18.78 -23.96 48.41
C VAL A 310 -17.37 -23.76 48.95
N ARG A 311 -16.88 -22.52 48.98
CA ARG A 311 -15.56 -22.21 49.55
C ARG A 311 -15.43 -22.57 51.01
N ASP A 312 -14.20 -22.82 51.44
CA ASP A 312 -13.89 -23.26 52.79
C ASP A 312 -14.44 -22.36 53.90
N GLU A 313 -14.31 -21.05 53.73
CA GLU A 313 -14.78 -20.04 54.69
C GLU A 313 -16.29 -20.11 54.92
N HIS A 314 -17.03 -20.70 53.98
CA HIS A 314 -18.48 -20.83 54.04
C HIS A 314 -18.92 -22.20 54.56
N THR A 315 -18.01 -23.07 54.99
CA THR A 315 -18.34 -24.43 55.44
C THR A 315 -17.84 -24.72 56.85
N THR A 316 -18.52 -25.64 57.53
CA THR A 316 -18.06 -26.27 58.77
C THR A 316 -18.17 -27.77 58.63
N ARG A 317 -17.27 -28.48 59.30
CA ARG A 317 -17.28 -29.94 59.37
C ARG A 317 -17.81 -30.36 60.73
N ALA A 318 -18.89 -31.14 60.73
CA ALA A 318 -19.50 -31.67 61.93
C ALA A 318 -18.67 -32.83 62.50
N THR A 319 -18.95 -33.21 63.76
CA THR A 319 -18.28 -34.31 64.46
C THR A 319 -18.53 -35.69 63.83
N ASP A 320 -19.64 -35.85 63.10
CA ASP A 320 -19.96 -37.04 62.31
C ASP A 320 -19.25 -37.09 60.94
N GLY A 321 -18.43 -36.08 60.64
CA GLY A 321 -17.68 -35.97 59.39
C GLY A 321 -18.46 -35.32 58.23
N SER A 322 -19.73 -34.97 58.41
CA SER A 322 -20.53 -34.25 57.41
C SER A 322 -20.10 -32.79 57.26
N VAL A 323 -20.34 -32.22 56.08
CA VAL A 323 -20.04 -30.82 55.75
C VAL A 323 -21.35 -30.06 55.59
N ARG A 324 -21.39 -28.84 56.13
CA ARG A 324 -22.54 -27.93 56.08
C ARG A 324 -22.04 -26.52 55.82
N ARG A 325 -22.89 -25.67 55.24
CA ARG A 325 -22.64 -24.23 55.21
C ARG A 325 -22.66 -23.65 56.63
N THR A 326 -21.89 -22.60 56.85
CA THR A 326 -22.00 -21.82 58.08
C THR A 326 -23.36 -21.10 58.09
N PRO A 327 -23.97 -20.86 59.27
CA PRO A 327 -25.29 -20.21 59.35
C PRO A 327 -25.35 -18.81 58.71
N THR A 328 -24.22 -18.13 58.62
CA THR A 328 -24.09 -16.78 58.05
C THR A 328 -23.57 -16.79 56.61
N ALA A 329 -23.26 -17.95 56.03
CA ALA A 329 -22.72 -18.00 54.67
C ALA A 329 -23.79 -17.61 53.64
N PRO A 330 -23.43 -16.78 52.64
CA PRO A 330 -24.29 -16.57 51.49
C PRO A 330 -24.40 -17.86 50.66
N HIS A 331 -25.52 -18.00 49.96
CA HIS A 331 -25.70 -19.06 48.96
C HIS A 331 -25.01 -18.66 47.65
N SER A 332 -23.68 -18.68 47.66
CA SER A 332 -22.84 -18.51 46.47
C SER A 332 -22.50 -19.86 45.83
N ASP A 333 -22.33 -19.85 44.50
CA ASP A 333 -21.73 -20.91 43.71
C ASP A 333 -20.36 -20.41 43.22
N ASP A 334 -19.29 -21.01 43.74
CA ASP A 334 -17.92 -20.69 43.36
C ASP A 334 -17.43 -21.56 42.18
N THR A 335 -18.35 -22.03 41.34
CA THR A 335 -18.04 -22.76 40.10
C THR A 335 -17.81 -21.77 38.96
N ARG A 336 -16.68 -21.89 38.27
CA ARG A 336 -16.51 -21.28 36.95
C ARG A 336 -17.00 -22.26 35.90
N ARG A 337 -18.01 -21.85 35.13
CA ARG A 337 -18.68 -22.75 34.17
C ARG A 337 -17.85 -22.90 32.91
N ARG A 338 -17.97 -24.05 32.25
CA ARG A 338 -17.36 -24.27 30.94
C ARG A 338 -17.74 -23.13 29.98
N GLY A 339 -16.74 -22.50 29.39
CA GLY A 339 -16.90 -21.44 28.43
C GLY A 339 -17.44 -20.12 28.99
N GLU A 340 -17.29 -19.91 30.30
CA GLU A 340 -17.59 -18.64 30.96
C GLU A 340 -16.80 -17.47 30.37
N ASP A 341 -15.54 -17.68 29.98
CA ASP A 341 -14.74 -16.67 29.29
C ASP A 341 -15.06 -16.66 27.78
N TRP A 342 -15.02 -17.83 27.12
CA TRP A 342 -15.38 -17.99 25.71
C TRP A 342 -15.75 -19.42 25.32
N LEU A 343 -16.47 -19.56 24.21
CA LEU A 343 -16.81 -20.84 23.59
C LEU A 343 -16.01 -21.06 22.29
N PRO A 344 -15.92 -22.31 21.78
CA PRO A 344 -15.31 -22.56 20.48
C PRO A 344 -15.98 -21.74 19.38
N GLY A 345 -15.18 -21.18 18.48
CA GLY A 345 -15.63 -20.32 17.39
C GLY A 345 -15.85 -18.85 17.78
N THR A 346 -15.72 -18.48 19.06
CA THR A 346 -15.72 -17.06 19.45
C THR A 346 -14.51 -16.36 18.85
N GLU A 347 -14.72 -15.22 18.18
CA GLU A 347 -13.65 -14.33 17.75
C GLU A 347 -13.03 -13.65 18.97
N LEU A 348 -11.76 -13.95 19.23
CA LEU A 348 -11.00 -13.42 20.35
C LEU A 348 -10.19 -12.19 19.97
N VAL A 349 -9.66 -12.16 18.74
CA VAL A 349 -8.86 -11.06 18.21
C VAL A 349 -9.19 -10.88 16.73
N ALA A 350 -9.51 -9.65 16.32
CA ALA A 350 -9.82 -9.33 14.94
C ALA A 350 -8.57 -9.35 14.04
N ALA A 351 -8.78 -9.60 12.74
CA ALA A 351 -7.76 -9.36 11.72
C ALA A 351 -7.31 -7.88 11.74
N GLY A 352 -6.06 -7.63 11.34
CA GLY A 352 -5.43 -6.31 11.41
C GLY A 352 -4.81 -5.98 12.78
N THR A 353 -4.93 -6.86 13.77
CA THR A 353 -4.31 -6.68 15.09
C THR A 353 -2.83 -7.11 15.08
N PRO A 354 -1.89 -6.28 15.57
CA PRO A 354 -0.50 -6.67 15.75
C PRO A 354 -0.34 -7.84 16.74
N VAL A 355 0.55 -8.77 16.44
CA VAL A 355 0.76 -9.94 17.30
C VAL A 355 1.78 -9.63 18.40
N ASP A 356 1.27 -9.13 19.53
CA ASP A 356 2.04 -8.87 20.75
C ASP A 356 2.02 -10.05 21.74
N ALA A 357 2.57 -9.84 22.93
CA ALA A 357 2.61 -10.88 23.97
C ALA A 357 1.20 -11.29 24.46
N ALA A 358 0.26 -10.35 24.52
CA ALA A 358 -1.10 -10.63 24.97
C ALA A 358 -1.85 -11.47 23.93
N VAL A 359 -1.75 -11.13 22.64
CA VAL A 359 -2.33 -11.91 21.54
C VAL A 359 -1.77 -13.34 21.55
N ARG A 360 -0.45 -13.52 21.69
CA ARG A 360 0.16 -14.86 21.75
C ARG A 360 -0.33 -15.68 22.95
N SER A 361 -0.43 -15.05 24.13
CA SER A 361 -0.93 -15.71 25.35
C SER A 361 -2.39 -16.10 25.21
N LEU A 362 -3.21 -15.24 24.60
CA LEU A 362 -4.63 -15.48 24.37
C LEU A 362 -4.83 -16.63 23.37
N ALA A 363 -4.11 -16.62 22.24
CA ALA A 363 -4.15 -17.69 21.25
C ALA A 363 -3.77 -19.04 21.87
N ALA A 364 -2.70 -19.08 22.68
CA ALA A 364 -2.30 -20.29 23.40
C ALA A 364 -3.38 -20.78 24.38
N SER A 365 -4.03 -19.86 25.11
CA SER A 365 -5.12 -20.18 26.05
C SER A 365 -6.36 -20.72 25.34
N ALA A 366 -6.54 -20.34 24.07
CA ALA A 366 -7.65 -20.77 23.23
C ALA A 366 -7.32 -21.98 22.36
N GLU A 367 -6.18 -22.63 22.59
CA GLU A 367 -5.64 -23.77 21.82
C GLU A 367 -5.44 -23.48 20.32
N VAL A 368 -5.08 -22.24 19.99
CA VAL A 368 -4.69 -21.83 18.63
C VAL A 368 -3.18 -21.76 18.54
N PHE A 369 -2.58 -22.66 17.75
CA PHE A 369 -1.12 -22.78 17.63
C PHE A 369 -0.55 -22.19 16.34
N ASP A 370 -1.37 -22.04 15.29
CA ASP A 370 -0.99 -21.49 14.00
C ASP A 370 -1.95 -20.36 13.60
N ILE A 371 -1.39 -19.23 13.20
CA ILE A 371 -2.16 -18.03 12.82
C ILE A 371 -1.76 -17.56 11.42
N ALA A 372 -2.73 -17.04 10.67
CA ALA A 372 -2.49 -16.39 9.38
C ALA A 372 -2.07 -14.94 9.62
N VAL A 373 -0.92 -14.53 9.05
CA VAL A 373 -0.30 -13.23 9.31
C VAL A 373 0.26 -12.59 8.04
N ARG A 374 0.54 -11.29 8.13
CA ARG A 374 1.40 -10.54 7.20
C ARG A 374 2.61 -9.98 7.96
N GLY A 375 3.74 -9.83 7.25
CA GLY A 375 5.02 -9.41 7.84
C GLY A 375 5.77 -10.54 8.55
N PRO A 376 6.84 -10.25 9.31
CA PRO A 376 7.31 -8.92 9.69
C PRO A 376 7.78 -8.12 8.48
N VAL A 377 7.63 -6.79 8.51
CA VAL A 377 8.11 -5.92 7.44
C VAL A 377 9.64 -5.81 7.52
N ARG A 378 10.33 -6.15 6.44
CA ARG A 378 11.80 -6.15 6.35
C ARG A 378 12.27 -4.95 5.53
N GLY A 379 13.25 -4.22 6.05
CA GLY A 379 13.75 -3.00 5.42
C GLY A 379 15.25 -3.02 5.15
N ARG A 380 15.70 -2.36 4.09
CA ARG A 380 17.12 -2.00 3.86
C ARG A 380 17.29 -0.50 3.97
N ILE A 381 18.37 -0.05 4.59
CA ILE A 381 18.77 1.35 4.58
C ILE A 381 19.89 1.55 3.56
N VAL A 382 19.74 2.57 2.74
CA VAL A 382 20.70 3.02 1.75
C VAL A 382 21.03 4.47 2.08
N ILE A 383 22.28 4.75 2.37
CA ILE A 383 22.76 6.10 2.61
C ILE A 383 23.48 6.53 1.35
N SER A 384 22.98 7.55 0.67
CA SER A 384 23.60 8.12 -0.53
C SER A 384 24.26 9.46 -0.19
N GLY A 385 25.39 9.69 -0.84
CA GLY A 385 26.16 10.92 -0.74
C GLY A 385 27.65 10.63 -0.84
N ASN A 386 28.29 11.12 -1.89
CA ASN A 386 29.74 10.98 -2.08
C ASN A 386 30.56 11.65 -0.96
N GLU A 387 29.94 12.59 -0.23
CA GLU A 387 30.54 13.24 0.93
C GLU A 387 30.47 12.39 2.21
N ILE A 388 29.65 11.33 2.23
CA ILE A 388 29.33 10.61 3.46
C ILE A 388 30.41 9.59 3.79
N ARG A 389 30.98 9.69 4.99
CA ARG A 389 32.02 8.79 5.47
C ARG A 389 31.61 8.06 6.74
N SER A 390 31.61 6.73 6.69
CA SER A 390 31.28 5.87 7.84
C SER A 390 32.48 5.62 8.77
N THR A 391 33.71 5.55 8.24
CA THR A 391 34.92 5.19 9.01
C THR A 391 36.12 6.09 8.69
N GLY A 392 37.08 6.17 9.60
CA GLY A 392 38.31 6.96 9.41
C GLY A 392 38.11 8.48 9.60
N PRO A 393 39.18 9.29 9.49
CA PRO A 393 39.09 10.74 9.57
C PRO A 393 38.31 11.32 8.38
N LEU A 394 37.69 12.49 8.57
CA LEU A 394 37.02 13.22 7.48
C LEU A 394 38.05 14.02 6.67
N ALA A 395 37.94 13.96 5.34
CA ALA A 395 38.61 14.87 4.43
C ALA A 395 37.81 16.17 4.26
N PRO A 396 38.42 17.26 3.76
CA PRO A 396 37.68 18.48 3.41
C PRO A 396 36.53 18.18 2.42
N GLY A 397 35.32 18.60 2.78
CA GLY A 397 34.11 18.35 1.97
C GLY A 397 33.34 17.10 2.37
N GLU A 398 33.89 16.23 3.22
CA GLU A 398 33.19 15.05 3.74
C GLU A 398 32.42 15.34 5.03
N THR A 399 31.36 14.58 5.27
CA THR A 399 30.59 14.57 6.52
C THR A 399 30.48 13.15 7.07
N ARG A 400 30.25 13.04 8.39
CA ARG A 400 30.13 11.75 9.08
C ARG A 400 28.75 11.16 8.84
N ASP A 401 28.67 9.87 8.54
CA ASP A 401 27.42 9.14 8.69
C ASP A 401 26.96 9.14 10.16
N VAL A 402 25.84 9.81 10.42
CA VAL A 402 25.20 9.91 11.74
C VAL A 402 23.85 9.22 11.80
N LEU A 403 23.40 8.59 10.70
CA LEU A 403 22.10 7.95 10.60
C LEU A 403 22.21 6.42 10.52
N GLY A 404 23.24 5.88 9.87
CA GLY A 404 23.37 4.45 9.62
C GLY A 404 23.35 3.60 10.89
N SER A 405 23.89 4.11 12.00
CA SER A 405 23.90 3.41 13.28
C SER A 405 22.63 3.58 14.13
N VAL A 406 21.78 4.57 13.85
CA VAL A 406 20.63 4.93 14.72
C VAL A 406 19.29 4.76 14.05
N LEU A 407 19.20 4.95 12.73
CA LEU A 407 17.95 4.84 11.97
C LEU A 407 17.28 3.45 12.09
N PRO A 408 18.02 2.33 12.25
CA PRO A 408 17.40 1.04 12.55
C PRO A 408 16.50 1.03 13.80
N GLU A 409 16.83 1.81 14.84
CA GLU A 409 16.02 1.86 16.07
C GLU A 409 14.68 2.57 15.85
N TYR A 410 14.70 3.68 15.09
CA TYR A 410 13.49 4.40 14.70
C TYR A 410 12.58 3.54 13.82
N LEU A 411 13.17 2.78 12.88
CA LEU A 411 12.42 1.87 12.02
C LEU A 411 11.81 0.69 12.79
N ALA A 412 12.57 0.11 13.73
CA ALA A 412 12.06 -0.95 14.60
C ALA A 412 10.85 -0.47 15.41
N GLN A 413 10.88 0.75 15.94
CA GLN A 413 9.74 1.36 16.65
C GLN A 413 8.52 1.55 15.73
N CYS A 414 8.73 1.84 14.45
CA CYS A 414 7.65 1.94 13.46
C CYS A 414 7.12 0.57 12.98
N GLY A 415 7.85 -0.52 13.25
CA GLY A 415 7.48 -1.89 12.89
C GLY A 415 8.24 -2.47 11.69
N ILE A 416 9.39 -1.91 11.33
CA ILE A 416 10.28 -2.44 10.28
C ILE A 416 11.54 -3.04 10.91
N THR A 417 11.84 -4.29 10.57
CA THR A 417 13.12 -4.93 10.92
C THR A 417 14.15 -4.63 9.83
N VAL A 418 15.24 -3.94 10.20
CA VAL A 418 16.32 -3.63 9.25
C VAL A 418 17.19 -4.86 9.01
N VAL A 419 17.34 -5.24 7.75
CA VAL A 419 18.17 -6.36 7.29
C VAL A 419 19.62 -5.93 7.11
N ASP A 420 19.85 -4.78 6.49
CA ASP A 420 21.18 -4.24 6.24
C ASP A 420 21.18 -2.71 6.06
N VAL A 421 22.37 -2.12 6.22
CA VAL A 421 22.65 -0.70 5.98
C VAL A 421 23.82 -0.61 5.00
N THR A 422 23.59 0.02 3.87
CA THR A 422 24.58 0.16 2.79
C THR A 422 24.85 1.63 2.51
N LEU A 423 26.14 1.98 2.30
CA LEU A 423 26.57 3.27 1.80
C LEU A 423 26.70 3.19 0.27
N LEU A 424 26.20 4.20 -0.43
CA LEU A 424 26.13 4.25 -1.90
C LEU A 424 26.80 5.53 -2.40
N ASP A 425 27.59 5.41 -3.46
CA ASP A 425 28.05 6.59 -4.20
C ASP A 425 26.88 7.13 -5.07
N ASP A 426 26.87 8.43 -5.34
CA ASP A 426 25.81 9.10 -6.10
C ASP A 426 25.93 8.84 -7.60
N SER A 427 25.75 7.59 -8.01
CA SER A 427 25.73 7.16 -9.41
C SER A 427 24.41 6.47 -9.78
N ALA A 428 23.93 6.74 -11.01
CA ALA A 428 22.70 6.15 -11.52
C ALA A 428 22.75 4.61 -11.62
N THR A 429 23.95 4.06 -11.87
CA THR A 429 24.15 2.60 -11.92
C THR A 429 23.97 1.99 -10.53
N GLU A 430 24.56 2.59 -9.51
CA GLU A 430 24.47 2.08 -8.14
C GLU A 430 23.05 2.17 -7.57
N PHE A 431 22.33 3.27 -7.86
CA PHE A 431 20.91 3.36 -7.51
C PHE A 431 20.09 2.24 -8.17
N ARG A 432 20.31 1.98 -9.45
CA ARG A 432 19.64 0.90 -10.17
C ARG A 432 19.95 -0.46 -9.54
N ASP A 433 21.22 -0.74 -9.25
CA ASP A 433 21.65 -2.02 -8.69
C ASP A 433 21.09 -2.28 -7.29
N VAL A 434 20.89 -1.23 -6.48
CA VAL A 434 20.28 -1.37 -5.15
C VAL A 434 18.77 -1.52 -5.23
N LEU A 435 18.11 -0.76 -6.10
CA LEU A 435 16.65 -0.81 -6.28
C LEU A 435 16.16 -2.04 -7.04
N THR A 436 17.05 -2.81 -7.68
CA THR A 436 16.72 -4.09 -8.34
C THR A 436 17.02 -5.31 -7.47
N ARG A 437 17.81 -5.17 -6.39
CA ARG A 437 18.16 -6.26 -5.47
C ARG A 437 17.26 -6.29 -4.23
N THR A 438 15.99 -6.60 -4.44
CA THR A 438 14.91 -6.47 -3.44
C THR A 438 14.41 -7.79 -2.85
N GLN A 439 14.94 -8.94 -3.26
CA GLN A 439 14.43 -10.29 -2.95
C GLN A 439 14.22 -10.61 -1.44
N ASP A 440 14.84 -9.85 -0.53
CA ASP A 440 14.83 -10.07 0.91
C ASP A 440 14.20 -8.94 1.73
N VAL A 441 13.66 -7.91 1.07
CA VAL A 441 13.14 -6.71 1.74
C VAL A 441 11.83 -6.25 1.11
N ASP A 442 10.96 -5.72 1.97
CA ASP A 442 9.68 -5.15 1.58
C ASP A 442 9.79 -3.63 1.38
N VAL A 443 10.79 -3.01 2.03
CA VAL A 443 11.02 -1.57 2.01
C VAL A 443 12.50 -1.24 1.80
N VAL A 444 12.81 -0.36 0.85
CA VAL A 444 14.12 0.25 0.68
C VAL A 444 14.05 1.72 1.10
N LEU A 445 14.82 2.09 2.12
CA LEU A 445 14.90 3.46 2.61
C LEU A 445 16.16 4.12 2.05
N VAL A 446 15.99 5.22 1.32
CA VAL A 446 17.09 5.94 0.69
C VAL A 446 17.27 7.28 1.36
N VAL A 447 18.31 7.44 2.17
CA VAL A 447 18.69 8.69 2.83
C VAL A 447 19.57 9.52 1.90
N GLY A 448 19.32 10.83 1.80
CA GLY A 448 20.13 11.76 1.00
C GLY A 448 19.51 12.09 -0.36
N ALA A 449 18.60 11.25 -0.85
CA ALA A 449 17.97 11.37 -2.17
C ALA A 449 16.80 12.38 -2.24
N THR A 450 16.90 13.52 -1.56
CA THR A 450 15.88 14.59 -1.66
C THR A 450 16.42 16.00 -1.89
N GLY A 451 17.75 16.17 -2.01
CA GLY A 451 18.40 17.41 -2.44
C GLY A 451 18.58 17.50 -3.97
N GLY A 452 18.93 18.67 -4.51
CA GLY A 452 18.91 18.99 -5.95
C GLY A 452 19.90 18.27 -6.88
N GLY A 453 20.41 17.09 -6.50
CA GLY A 453 21.20 16.21 -7.37
C GLY A 453 20.80 14.75 -7.17
N ALA A 454 21.02 14.21 -5.96
CA ALA A 454 20.65 12.83 -5.63
C ALA A 454 19.13 12.56 -5.70
N ALA A 455 18.28 13.56 -5.43
CA ALA A 455 16.83 13.38 -5.58
C ALA A 455 16.40 13.18 -7.01
N ASP A 456 17.04 13.88 -7.94
CA ASP A 456 16.72 13.79 -9.35
C ASP A 456 17.25 12.47 -9.91
N GLN A 457 18.39 11.99 -9.41
CA GLN A 457 18.86 10.63 -9.70
C GLN A 457 17.90 9.55 -9.18
N LEU A 458 17.41 9.65 -7.94
CA LEU A 458 16.43 8.70 -7.42
C LEU A 458 15.12 8.74 -8.23
N ARG A 459 14.57 9.92 -8.52
CA ARG A 459 13.35 10.06 -9.34
C ARG A 459 13.53 9.49 -10.75
N SER A 460 14.67 9.77 -11.38
CA SER A 460 15.02 9.25 -12.70
C SER A 460 15.18 7.74 -12.69
N THR A 461 15.83 7.18 -11.65
CA THR A 461 15.99 5.73 -11.51
C THR A 461 14.65 5.05 -11.26
N LEU A 462 13.80 5.60 -10.40
CA LEU A 462 12.44 5.12 -10.17
C LEU A 462 11.61 5.14 -11.45
N ALA A 463 11.68 6.23 -12.23
CA ALA A 463 11.02 6.30 -13.54
C ALA A 463 11.58 5.26 -14.53
N ALA A 464 12.90 5.10 -14.60
CA ALA A 464 13.52 4.10 -15.46
C ALA A 464 13.09 2.67 -15.11
N LEU A 465 12.91 2.38 -13.81
CA LEU A 465 12.45 1.10 -13.28
C LEU A 465 10.92 0.93 -13.28
N ASP A 466 10.17 1.84 -13.90
CA ASP A 466 8.71 1.82 -13.95
C ASP A 466 8.04 1.81 -12.55
N ALA A 467 8.69 2.43 -11.57
CA ALA A 467 8.13 2.55 -10.24
C ALA A 467 6.93 3.49 -10.23
N VAL A 468 5.86 3.08 -9.54
CA VAL A 468 4.66 3.90 -9.35
C VAL A 468 4.89 4.85 -8.19
N SER A 469 4.92 6.16 -8.45
CA SER A 469 5.05 7.18 -7.42
C SER A 469 3.73 7.38 -6.67
N VAL A 470 3.77 7.22 -5.34
CA VAL A 470 2.61 7.35 -4.44
C VAL A 470 2.56 8.74 -3.83
N VAL A 471 3.68 9.18 -3.25
CA VAL A 471 3.83 10.53 -2.65
C VAL A 471 5.13 11.15 -3.17
N GLY A 472 5.05 12.30 -3.84
CA GLY A 472 6.23 13.00 -4.36
C GLY A 472 6.78 14.11 -3.44
N ARG A 473 5.90 14.75 -2.65
CA ARG A 473 6.24 15.77 -1.65
C ARG A 473 5.11 15.91 -0.63
N MET A 474 5.47 16.26 0.60
CA MET A 474 4.51 16.50 1.69
C MET A 474 4.66 17.92 2.25
N ARG A 475 3.55 18.58 2.59
CA ARG A 475 3.51 19.93 3.16
C ARG A 475 3.85 19.93 4.66
N VAL A 476 5.12 19.68 5.00
CA VAL A 476 5.62 19.65 6.38
C VAL A 476 7.08 20.09 6.50
N ARG A 477 7.46 20.69 7.63
CA ARG A 477 8.85 21.10 7.90
C ARG A 477 9.35 20.68 9.30
N PRO A 478 10.51 20.04 9.43
CA PRO A 478 11.31 19.42 8.35
C PRO A 478 10.63 18.16 7.79
N GLY A 479 11.14 17.61 6.69
CA GLY A 479 10.70 16.31 6.17
C GLY A 479 9.87 16.32 4.89
N GLY A 480 9.47 17.50 4.41
CA GLY A 480 8.55 17.61 3.27
C GLY A 480 9.08 17.11 1.94
N SER A 481 10.40 17.06 1.73
CA SER A 481 11.04 16.64 0.47
C SER A 481 11.07 15.12 0.24
N GLN A 482 10.29 14.33 0.96
CA GLN A 482 10.27 12.88 0.85
C GLN A 482 9.63 12.33 -0.43
N ILE A 483 9.95 11.08 -0.78
CA ILE A 483 9.34 10.33 -1.88
C ILE A 483 8.86 8.97 -1.37
N THR A 484 7.68 8.52 -1.76
CA THR A 484 7.22 7.14 -1.57
C THR A 484 6.80 6.59 -2.93
N ALA A 485 7.39 5.46 -3.33
CA ALA A 485 7.10 4.79 -4.60
C ALA A 485 7.04 3.27 -4.42
N VAL A 486 6.48 2.57 -5.41
CA VAL A 486 6.38 1.10 -5.45
C VAL A 486 7.06 0.59 -6.71
N LEU A 487 8.01 -0.32 -6.56
CA LEU A 487 8.66 -1.01 -7.66
C LEU A 487 7.72 -2.06 -8.29
N PRO A 488 7.98 -2.53 -9.53
CA PRO A 488 7.11 -3.51 -10.20
C PRO A 488 6.92 -4.83 -9.43
N ASP A 489 7.87 -5.21 -8.58
CA ASP A 489 7.80 -6.40 -7.72
C ASP A 489 7.00 -6.19 -6.43
N GLY A 490 6.49 -4.97 -6.19
CA GLY A 490 5.75 -4.57 -4.99
C GLY A 490 6.59 -3.95 -3.88
N THR A 491 7.92 -3.90 -4.02
CA THR A 491 8.81 -3.33 -3.01
C THR A 491 8.61 -1.82 -2.88
N VAL A 492 8.48 -1.33 -1.64
CA VAL A 492 8.27 0.09 -1.36
C VAL A 492 9.61 0.81 -1.25
N VAL A 493 9.74 1.96 -1.92
CA VAL A 493 10.90 2.85 -1.79
C VAL A 493 10.49 4.09 -1.03
N LEU A 494 11.16 4.37 0.10
CA LEU A 494 11.00 5.60 0.87
C LEU A 494 12.27 6.47 0.77
N GLY A 495 12.19 7.53 -0.03
CA GLY A 495 13.23 8.56 -0.12
C GLY A 495 13.13 9.52 1.06
N LEU A 496 14.18 9.55 1.89
CA LEU A 496 14.31 10.38 3.08
C LEU A 496 15.24 11.57 2.84
N PRO A 497 14.98 12.73 3.47
CA PRO A 497 15.89 13.85 3.41
C PRO A 497 17.27 13.53 3.99
N GLY A 498 18.34 14.09 3.40
CA GLY A 498 19.70 13.89 3.88
C GLY A 498 19.99 14.52 5.26
N ASN A 499 19.23 15.55 5.64
CA ASN A 499 19.38 16.17 6.95
C ASN A 499 18.91 15.22 8.08
N PRO A 500 19.75 14.90 9.09
CA PRO A 500 19.44 13.87 10.08
C PRO A 500 18.10 14.00 10.79
N LEU A 501 17.77 15.18 11.34
CA LEU A 501 16.49 15.37 12.02
C LEU A 501 15.32 15.26 11.06
N ALA A 502 15.49 15.72 9.82
CA ALA A 502 14.45 15.61 8.80
C ALA A 502 14.19 14.16 8.42
N ALA A 503 15.24 13.34 8.27
CA ALA A 503 15.13 11.91 8.02
C ALA A 503 14.35 11.19 9.14
N VAL A 504 14.70 11.46 10.40
CA VAL A 504 14.02 10.89 11.58
C VAL A 504 12.57 11.34 11.65
N SER A 505 12.30 12.64 11.48
CA SER A 505 10.94 13.19 11.46
C SER A 505 10.07 12.54 10.37
N THR A 506 10.59 12.42 9.15
CA THR A 506 9.91 11.75 8.03
C THR A 506 9.69 10.27 8.35
N THR A 507 10.68 9.59 8.92
CA THR A 507 10.58 8.17 9.28
C THR A 507 9.44 7.94 10.27
N LEU A 508 9.40 8.72 11.37
CA LEU A 508 8.37 8.57 12.41
C LEU A 508 6.96 8.96 11.93
N LEU A 509 6.86 9.89 10.97
CA LEU A 509 5.59 10.31 10.41
C LEU A 509 5.03 9.30 9.38
N THR A 510 5.87 8.87 8.44
CA THR A 510 5.44 8.19 7.21
C THR A 510 5.47 6.66 7.35
N THR A 511 6.50 6.12 8.01
CA THR A 511 6.71 4.65 8.12
C THR A 511 5.54 3.91 8.75
N PRO A 512 4.85 4.44 9.80
CA PRO A 512 3.68 3.75 10.35
C PRO A 512 2.58 3.49 9.32
N ALA A 513 2.33 4.43 8.40
CA ALA A 513 1.34 4.26 7.33
C ALA A 513 1.79 3.23 6.27
N ILE A 514 3.10 3.16 5.99
CA ILE A 514 3.66 2.11 5.12
C ILE A 514 3.45 0.73 5.76
N VAL A 515 3.80 0.58 7.04
CA VAL A 515 3.57 -0.68 7.77
C VAL A 515 2.08 -1.01 7.83
N ASP A 516 1.21 -0.04 8.09
CA ASP A 516 -0.24 -0.24 8.08
C ASP A 516 -0.72 -0.85 6.76
N ALA A 517 -0.29 -0.28 5.63
CA ALA A 517 -0.66 -0.74 4.31
C ALA A 517 -0.12 -2.13 3.99
N LEU A 518 1.19 -2.34 4.22
CA LEU A 518 1.88 -3.59 3.94
C LEU A 518 1.34 -4.76 4.76
N THR A 519 0.93 -4.53 6.01
CA THR A 519 0.46 -5.61 6.89
C THR A 519 -1.05 -5.66 7.07
N GLY A 520 -1.80 -4.70 6.51
CA GLY A 520 -3.24 -4.55 6.77
C GLY A 520 -3.54 -4.21 8.23
N ARG A 521 -2.62 -3.54 8.94
CA ARG A 521 -2.79 -3.20 10.35
C ARG A 521 -3.95 -2.23 10.52
N THR A 522 -4.82 -2.47 11.50
CA THR A 522 -5.83 -1.50 11.87
C THR A 522 -5.16 -0.20 12.32
N VAL A 523 -5.53 0.91 11.66
CA VAL A 523 -4.93 2.22 11.91
C VAL A 523 -5.17 2.61 13.37
N ARG A 524 -4.09 2.89 14.09
CA ARG A 524 -4.18 3.36 15.48
C ARG A 524 -4.47 4.86 15.50
N PRO A 525 -5.35 5.34 16.38
CA PRO A 525 -5.52 6.77 16.60
C PRO A 525 -4.18 7.41 16.98
N PRO A 526 -3.89 8.63 16.48
CA PRO A 526 -2.67 9.35 16.84
C PRO A 526 -2.64 9.63 18.35
N ARG A 527 -1.43 9.65 18.93
CA ARG A 527 -1.25 10.14 20.31
C ARG A 527 -1.37 11.65 20.28
N LEU A 528 -2.34 12.19 20.99
CA LEU A 528 -2.61 13.63 21.04
C LEU A 528 -2.15 14.23 22.36
N ALA A 529 -1.62 15.45 22.33
CA ALA A 529 -1.26 16.20 23.54
C ALA A 529 -1.39 17.72 23.33
N LEU A 530 -1.54 18.47 24.42
CA LEU A 530 -1.52 19.93 24.39
C LEU A 530 -0.11 20.48 24.63
N LEU A 531 0.22 21.58 23.95
CA LEU A 531 1.46 22.30 24.20
C LEU A 531 1.29 23.35 25.32
N SER A 532 2.32 23.57 26.13
CA SER A 532 2.39 24.68 27.09
C SER A 532 2.83 26.00 26.44
N ASN A 533 3.38 25.93 25.23
CA ASN A 533 3.90 27.08 24.47
C ASN A 533 3.52 27.03 22.97
N ALA A 534 2.27 26.69 22.65
CA ALA A 534 1.80 26.55 21.26
C ALA A 534 2.02 27.83 20.43
N ALA A 535 1.73 29.01 21.00
CA ALA A 535 1.96 30.30 20.37
C ALA A 535 3.41 30.51 19.89
N ASP A 536 4.40 29.99 20.62
CA ASP A 536 5.83 30.18 20.32
C ASP A 536 6.32 29.32 19.14
N VAL A 537 5.56 28.30 18.75
CA VAL A 537 5.90 27.37 17.66
C VAL A 537 4.94 27.46 16.46
N ARG A 538 4.03 28.44 16.48
CA ARG A 538 3.10 28.74 15.39
C ARG A 538 3.84 28.99 14.08
N SER A 539 3.32 28.42 12.99
CA SER A 539 3.87 28.61 11.65
C SER A 539 2.80 28.43 10.57
N ALA A 540 2.99 29.06 9.41
CA ALA A 540 2.08 28.96 8.26
C ALA A 540 2.07 27.58 7.57
N VAL A 541 3.00 26.70 7.96
CA VAL A 541 3.14 25.32 7.46
C VAL A 541 3.30 24.40 8.66
N PRO A 542 2.71 23.19 8.66
CA PRO A 542 2.88 22.25 9.75
C PRO A 542 4.35 21.98 10.07
N ARG A 543 4.66 21.90 11.36
CA ARG A 543 6.03 21.73 11.88
C ARG A 543 6.18 20.43 12.62
N ILE A 544 7.31 19.75 12.42
CA ILE A 544 7.74 18.68 13.32
C ILE A 544 8.83 19.24 14.21
N VAL A 545 8.59 19.26 15.52
CA VAL A 545 9.47 19.88 16.51
C VAL A 545 9.78 18.92 17.65
N PRO A 546 11.00 18.92 18.22
CA PRO A 546 11.27 18.19 19.45
C PRO A 546 10.41 18.70 20.62
N VAL A 547 9.97 17.79 21.46
CA VAL A 547 9.13 18.10 22.63
C VAL A 547 9.58 17.30 23.87
N THR A 548 9.29 17.87 25.04
CA THR A 548 9.51 17.21 26.35
C THR A 548 8.21 17.27 27.16
N ALA A 549 7.93 16.24 27.94
CA ALA A 549 6.79 16.23 28.83
C ALA A 549 6.93 17.31 29.93
N ASP A 550 5.87 18.06 30.18
CA ASP A 550 5.79 19.18 31.15
C ASP A 550 4.50 19.06 31.97
N GLY A 551 4.50 18.08 32.89
CA GLY A 551 3.33 17.73 33.68
C GLY A 551 2.22 17.11 32.82
N THR A 552 1.08 17.80 32.69
CA THR A 552 -0.05 17.38 31.86
C THR A 552 0.01 17.92 30.43
N ARG A 553 0.97 18.80 30.13
CA ARG A 553 1.20 19.39 28.81
C ARG A 553 2.60 18.99 28.31
N TRP A 554 2.93 19.46 27.11
CA TRP A 554 4.23 19.25 26.49
C TRP A 554 4.85 20.60 26.15
N ARG A 555 6.16 20.72 26.30
CA ARG A 555 6.89 21.91 25.89
C ARG A 555 7.62 21.63 24.58
N ALA A 556 7.42 22.49 23.59
CA ALA A 556 8.06 22.39 22.28
C ALA A 556 9.31 23.27 22.17
N ASP A 557 10.33 22.75 21.50
CA ASP A 557 11.51 23.51 21.13
C ASP A 557 11.13 24.52 20.02
N THR A 558 11.50 25.79 20.20
CA THR A 558 11.15 26.88 19.29
C THR A 558 12.08 26.98 18.07
N GLU A 559 13.35 26.61 18.27
CA GLU A 559 14.33 26.49 17.19
C GLU A 559 14.52 25.03 16.78
N VAL A 560 14.49 24.76 15.46
CA VAL A 560 14.74 23.42 14.91
C VAL A 560 16.03 23.44 14.09
N ARG A 561 17.00 22.62 14.46
CA ARG A 561 18.29 22.43 13.80
C ARG A 561 18.34 21.05 13.17
N THR A 562 18.43 21.00 11.84
CA THR A 562 18.24 19.74 11.10
C THR A 562 19.54 18.99 10.79
N ALA A 563 20.69 19.64 10.91
CA ALA A 563 22.00 19.10 10.50
C ALA A 563 22.52 17.95 11.38
N HIS A 564 21.96 17.75 12.57
CA HIS A 564 22.36 16.70 13.51
C HIS A 564 21.21 16.36 14.46
N LEU A 565 21.33 15.24 15.19
CA LEU A 565 20.33 14.82 16.18
C LEU A 565 20.53 15.41 17.60
N ALA A 566 21.47 16.32 17.81
CA ALA A 566 21.78 16.83 19.15
C ALA A 566 20.57 17.47 19.88
N GLN A 567 19.60 18.03 19.15
CA GLN A 567 18.38 18.57 19.76
C GLN A 567 17.45 17.50 20.35
N LEU A 568 17.62 16.23 19.99
CA LEU A 568 16.85 15.14 20.59
C LEU A 568 17.42 14.66 21.92
N VAL A 569 18.62 15.14 22.31
CA VAL A 569 19.21 14.77 23.61
C VAL A 569 18.31 15.26 24.74
N GLY A 570 17.76 14.30 25.49
CA GLY A 570 16.87 14.57 26.62
C GLY A 570 15.45 14.99 26.22
N ARG A 571 15.03 14.75 24.96
CA ARG A 571 13.65 14.94 24.51
C ARG A 571 12.92 13.60 24.54
N ASP A 572 11.61 13.64 24.79
CA ASP A 572 10.81 12.42 24.94
C ASP A 572 10.10 12.04 23.63
N ALA A 573 9.82 13.03 22.76
CA ALA A 573 9.15 12.83 21.49
C ALA A 573 9.47 13.94 20.48
N LEU A 574 9.02 13.76 19.25
CA LEU A 574 8.70 14.85 18.34
C LEU A 574 7.19 15.13 18.40
N ALA A 575 6.77 16.34 18.05
CA ALA A 575 5.37 16.68 17.85
C ALA A 575 5.17 17.22 16.44
N LEU A 576 4.12 16.72 15.77
CA LEU A 576 3.56 17.34 14.57
C LEU A 576 2.57 18.44 15.01
N VAL A 577 3.01 19.67 14.85
CA VAL A 577 2.29 20.91 15.13
C VAL A 577 1.56 21.35 13.85
N PRO A 578 0.22 21.47 13.86
CA PRO A 578 -0.55 22.01 12.75
C PRO A 578 -0.10 23.42 12.33
N ALA A 579 -0.43 23.81 11.10
CA ALA A 579 -0.29 25.20 10.69
C ALA A 579 -1.24 26.08 11.52
N GLU A 580 -0.77 27.25 11.94
CA GLU A 580 -1.58 28.23 12.66
C GLU A 580 -2.24 27.73 13.96
N ILE A 581 -1.59 26.78 14.65
CA ILE A 581 -2.04 26.17 15.91
C ILE A 581 -2.47 27.20 16.98
N ASN A 582 -3.55 26.88 17.71
CA ASN A 582 -4.01 27.63 18.89
C ASN A 582 -3.67 26.92 20.22
N ASP A 583 -3.70 27.63 21.35
CA ASP A 583 -3.23 27.12 22.66
C ASP A 583 -4.02 25.92 23.21
N ASP A 584 -5.25 25.72 22.75
CA ASP A 584 -6.14 24.62 23.16
C ASP A 584 -6.24 23.51 22.10
N GLU A 585 -5.51 23.62 20.99
CA GLU A 585 -5.50 22.62 19.93
C GLU A 585 -4.45 21.53 20.22
N PRO A 586 -4.82 20.24 20.13
CA PRO A 586 -3.86 19.17 20.34
C PRO A 586 -2.91 19.01 19.15
N VAL A 587 -1.67 18.60 19.47
CA VAL A 587 -0.67 18.16 18.50
C VAL A 587 -0.56 16.66 18.48
N THR A 588 -0.09 16.10 17.36
CA THR A 588 0.21 14.67 17.27
C THR A 588 1.62 14.41 17.81
N ILE A 589 1.75 13.47 18.74
CA ILE A 589 3.01 13.06 19.35
C ILE A 589 3.58 11.86 18.59
N LEU A 590 4.83 12.02 18.14
CA LEU A 590 5.66 11.02 17.48
C LEU A 590 6.76 10.58 18.46
N PRO A 591 6.54 9.50 19.23
CA PRO A 591 7.46 9.08 20.29
C PRO A 591 8.83 8.69 19.73
N LEU A 592 9.91 9.00 20.45
CA LEU A 592 11.26 8.55 20.11
C LEU A 592 11.53 7.11 20.61
N PRO A 593 12.51 6.38 20.04
CA PRO A 593 12.93 5.08 20.55
C PRO A 593 13.53 5.26 21.95
N HIS A 594 13.10 4.44 22.90
CA HIS A 594 13.64 4.33 24.26
C HIS A 594 13.82 5.67 25.01
N ARG A 595 12.69 6.19 25.50
CA ARG A 595 12.46 6.28 26.95
C ARG A 595 11.26 5.42 27.33
#